data_AF-A0A433NFH9-F1
#
_entry.id   AF-A0A433NFH9-F1
#
_cell.length_a   1.000
_cell.length_b   1.000
_cell.length_c   1.000
_cell.angle_alpha   90.00
_cell.angle_beta   90.00
_cell.angle_gamma   90.00
#
_symmetry.space_group_name_H-M   'P 1'
#
loop_
_entity.id
_entity.type
_entity.pdbx_description
1 polymer ?
#
loop_
_entity_poly.entity_id
_entity_poly.type
_entity_poly.pdbx_seq_one_letter_code
_entity_poly.pdbx_strand_id
1 'polypeptide(L)' 'MCFRLIELAENAAASNTRELAANLLLLIDGAFARRRLFGRVAEVSLEKVAATLIDAYWSA' A
#
# COMPACT_ATOMS: atom_id res chain seq x y z
N MET A 1 -9.74 -6.34 -5.00
CA MET A 1 -8.44 -6.04 -4.35
C MET A 1 -8.57 -4.88 -3.36
N CYS A 2 -9.09 -3.72 -3.79
CA CYS A 2 -9.35 -2.58 -2.90
C CYS A 2 -10.21 -2.95 -1.66
N PHE A 3 -11.34 -3.64 -1.85
CA PHE A 3 -12.19 -4.10 -0.72
C PHE A 3 -11.44 -4.93 0.33
N ARG A 4 -10.55 -5.84 -0.10
CA ARG A 4 -9.76 -6.66 0.84
C ARG A 4 -8.74 -5.83 1.62
N LEU A 5 -8.18 -4.79 1.01
CA LEU A 5 -7.26 -3.88 1.70
C LEU A 5 -8.00 -3.01 2.73
N ILE A 6 -9.24 -2.61 2.42
CA ILE A 6 -10.11 -1.90 3.37
C ILE A 6 -10.41 -2.79 4.58
N GLU A 7 -10.87 -4.03 4.37
CA GLU A 7 -11.16 -4.98 5.46
C GLU A 7 -9.93 -5.22 6.35
N LEU A 8 -8.74 -5.35 5.76
CA LEU A 8 -7.50 -5.51 6.51
C LEU A 8 -7.15 -4.26 7.33
N ALA A 9 -7.33 -3.06 6.75
CA ALA A 9 -7.10 -1.80 7.45
C ALA A 9 -8.09 -1.59 8.61
N GLU A 10 -9.35 -1.97 8.42
CA GLU A 10 -10.40 -1.95 9.45
C GLU A 10 -10.07 -2.93 10.59
N ASN A 11 -9.70 -4.16 10.27
CA ASN A 11 -9.27 -5.15 11.26
C ASN A 11 -8.00 -4.75 12.02
N ALA A 12 -7.15 -3.93 11.41
CA ALA A 12 -5.94 -3.39 12.02
C ALA A 12 -6.19 -2.09 12.81
N ALA A 13 -7.45 -1.65 12.93
CA ALA A 13 -7.85 -0.39 13.57
C ALA A 13 -7.09 0.85 13.05
N ALA A 14 -6.71 0.85 11.77
CA ALA A 14 -6.07 2.01 11.14
C ALA A 14 -7.07 3.16 10.97
N SER A 15 -6.58 4.39 11.06
CA SER A 15 -7.37 5.58 10.71
C SER A 15 -7.53 5.68 9.18
N ASN A 16 -8.60 6.35 8.73
CA ASN A 16 -8.85 6.62 7.31
C ASN A 16 -8.67 5.40 6.39
N THR A 17 -9.26 4.25 6.77
CA THR A 17 -9.03 2.93 6.16
C THR A 17 -9.18 2.89 4.63
N ARG A 18 -10.12 3.65 4.08
CA ARG A 18 -10.31 3.78 2.61
C ARG A 18 -9.13 4.45 1.92
N GLU A 19 -8.57 5.48 2.55
CA GLU A 19 -7.43 6.22 2.01
C GLU A 19 -6.16 5.36 2.07
N LEU A 20 -5.92 4.70 3.21
CA LEU A 20 -4.82 3.72 3.35
C LEU A 20 -4.93 2.62 2.29
N ALA A 21 -6.11 2.04 2.10
CA ALA A 21 -6.31 0.99 1.10
C ALA A 21 -6.05 1.47 -0.34
N ALA A 22 -6.48 2.70 -0.68
CA ALA A 22 -6.22 3.30 -1.98
C ALA A 22 -4.72 3.55 -2.22
N ASN A 23 -4.01 4.07 -1.21
CA ASN A 23 -2.58 4.33 -1.29
C ASN A 23 -1.77 3.03 -1.42
N LEU A 24 -2.13 1.99 -0.67
CA LEU A 24 -1.51 0.67 -0.80
C LEU A 24 -1.78 0.03 -2.18
N LEU A 25 -3.00 0.18 -2.72
CA LEU A 25 -3.31 -0.30 -4.06
C LEU A 25 -2.47 0.42 -5.13
N LEU A 26 -2.36 1.74 -5.04
CA LEU A 26 -1.56 2.55 -5.97
C LEU A 26 -0.07 2.15 -5.92
N LEU A 27 0.46 1.88 -4.72
CA LEU A 27 1.83 1.38 -4.55
C LEU A 27 2.04 0.04 -5.27
N ILE A 28 1.10 -0.90 -5.08
CA ILE A 28 1.17 -2.22 -5.71
C ILE A 28 1.06 -2.09 -7.23
N ASP A 29 0.08 -1.35 -7.73
CA ASP A 29 -0.12 -1.13 -9.16
C ASP A 29 1.11 -0.47 -9.81
N GLY A 30 1.68 0.54 -9.16
CA GLY A 30 2.91 1.20 -9.60
C GLY A 30 4.10 0.24 -9.66
N ALA A 31 4.24 -0.65 -8.68
CA ALA A 31 5.30 -1.65 -8.65
C ALA A 31 5.16 -2.66 -9.80
N PHE A 32 3.95 -3.17 -10.04
CA PHE A 32 3.68 -4.08 -11.15
C PHE A 32 3.86 -3.40 -12.50
N ALA A 33 3.38 -2.17 -12.66
CA ALA A 33 3.54 -1.39 -13.88
C ALA A 33 5.03 -1.16 -14.19
N ARG A 34 5.84 -0.77 -13.19
CA ARG A 34 7.28 -0.56 -13.35
C ARG A 34 7.98 -1.84 -13.82
N ARG A 35 7.66 -2.99 -13.20
CA ARG A 35 8.21 -4.29 -13.61
C ARG A 35 7.77 -4.68 -15.02
N ARG A 36 6.49 -4.47 -15.36
CA ARG A 36 5.92 -4.87 -16.65
C ARG A 36 6.42 -4.03 -17.82
N LEU A 37 6.56 -2.72 -17.62
CA LEU A 37 6.93 -1.76 -18.66
C LEU A 37 8.44 -1.68 -18.86
N PHE A 38 9.22 -1.75 -17.78
CA PHE A 38 10.67 -1.50 -17.83
C PHE A 38 11.52 -2.74 -17.52
N GLY A 39 10.91 -3.87 -17.14
CA GLY A 39 11.64 -5.08 -16.74
C GLY A 39 12.44 -4.91 -15.44
N ARG A 40 12.19 -3.84 -14.69
CA ARG A 40 12.94 -3.48 -13.47
C ARG A 40 12.07 -3.66 -12.24
N VAL A 41 12.65 -4.24 -11.20
CA VAL A 41 12.07 -4.19 -9.85
C VAL A 41 12.25 -2.77 -9.31
N ALA A 42 11.35 -2.33 -8.43
CA ALA A 42 11.52 -1.06 -7.74
C ALA A 42 12.86 -1.04 -6.98
N GLU A 43 13.60 0.06 -7.07
CA GLU A 43 14.85 0.26 -6.34
C GLU A 43 14.61 0.39 -4.83
N VAL A 44 13.42 0.84 -4.45
CA VAL A 44 12.97 0.91 -3.06
C VAL A 44 12.27 -0.38 -2.66
N SER A 45 12.49 -0.81 -1.42
CA SER A 45 11.77 -1.94 -0.86
C SER A 45 10.29 -1.60 -0.70
N LEU A 46 9.42 -2.33 -1.41
CA LEU A 46 7.97 -2.17 -1.31
C LEU A 46 7.47 -2.42 0.11
N GLU A 47 8.08 -3.38 0.82
CA GLU A 47 7.78 -3.66 2.23
C GLU A 47 8.01 -2.42 3.09
N LYS A 48 9.17 -1.75 2.93
CA LYS A 48 9.49 -0.54 3.70
C LYS A 48 8.53 0.61 3.39
N VAL A 49 8.21 0.83 2.11
CA VAL A 49 7.28 1.88 1.70
C VAL A 49 5.87 1.60 2.22
N ALA A 50 5.41 0.35 2.14
CA ALA A 50 4.13 -0.06 2.68
C ALA A 50 4.07 0.12 4.20
N ALA A 51 5.13 -0.25 4.92
CA ALA A 51 5.23 -0.03 6.37
C ALA A 51 5.13 1.46 6.72
N THR A 52 5.88 2.33 6.03
CA THR A 52 5.78 3.79 6.23
C THR A 52 4.37 4.33 5.98
N LEU A 53 3.69 3.82 4.94
CA LEU A 53 2.28 4.19 4.71
C LEU A 53 1.42 3.73 5.88
N ILE A 54 1.49 2.46 6.28
CA ILE A 54 0.68 1.92 7.37
C ILE A 54 0.91 2.70 8.68
N ASP A 55 2.16 2.97 9.03
CA ASP A 55 2.52 3.73 10.24
C ASP A 55 1.92 5.14 10.26
N ALA A 56 1.84 5.80 9.10
CA ALA A 56 1.23 7.13 8.98
C ALA A 56 -0.27 7.13 9.30
N TYR A 57 -0.97 6.00 9.10
CA TYR A 57 -2.39 5.84 9.42
C TYR A 57 -2.65 5.13 10.76
N TRP A 58 -1.60 4.63 11.41
CA TRP A 58 -1.65 4.08 12.78
C TRP A 58 -1.34 5.10 13.88
N SER A 59 -0.91 6.30 13.50
CA SER A 59 -0.61 7.35 14.48
C SER A 59 -1.90 7.86 15.12
N ALA A 60 -2.15 7.39 16.34
CA ALA A 60 -3.08 7.95 17.31
C ALA A 60 -2.62 9.32 17.82
#